data_AF-A0A0J9SY13-F1
#
_entry.id   AF-A0A0J9SY13-F1
#
_cell.length_a   1.000
_cell.length_b   1.000
_cell.length_c   1.000
_cell.angle_alpha   90.00
_cell.angle_beta   90.00
_cell.angle_gamma   90.00
#
_symmetry.space_group_name_H-M   'P 1'
#
loop_
_entity.id
_entity.type
_entity.pdbx_description
1 polymer ?
#
loop_
_entity_poly.entity_id
_entity_poly.type
_entity_poly.pdbx_seq_one_letter_code
_entity_poly.pdbx_strand_id
1 'polypeptide(L)'
;MKKKKMNPKNELIDEQNKMKKKKKKKKIKKINDQTKRLIDSFYAKNGQVNNESTIIVKNQVGEIKPKVEKQTVVINDIDTWEDLEEGELFDKIKSLNGLISSSQMYSIWKSVHTLMRKKYFYREENLWTFCEKIAKSCHVPKETKVNIWYKVYYNMKEETIKTEKDEFNKIYPFVDDGPCEHDVFIKFLFDELDNWKKKMKNIEIKWRHLLFLNLKFSRRRNMILLNSL
;
A
#
# COMPACT_ATOMS: atom_id res chain seq x y z
N MET A 1 -59.62 -23.61 -23.11
CA MET A 1 -58.45 -23.07 -23.85
C MET A 1 -57.17 -23.66 -23.27
N LYS A 2 -56.31 -24.22 -24.14
CA LYS A 2 -55.13 -25.02 -23.78
C LYS A 2 -54.03 -24.14 -23.15
N LYS A 3 -53.45 -24.57 -22.02
CA LYS A 3 -52.20 -24.01 -21.47
C LYS A 3 -51.13 -24.06 -22.58
N LYS A 4 -50.63 -22.90 -23.03
CA LYS A 4 -49.47 -22.81 -23.92
C LYS A 4 -48.31 -23.56 -23.25
N LYS A 5 -47.99 -24.77 -23.73
CA LYS A 5 -46.76 -25.47 -23.35
C LYS A 5 -45.60 -24.59 -23.79
N MET A 6 -44.82 -24.11 -22.82
CA MET A 6 -43.60 -23.36 -23.08
C MET A 6 -42.66 -24.25 -23.90
N ASN A 7 -42.07 -23.68 -24.96
CA ASN A 7 -41.28 -24.42 -25.92
C ASN A 7 -40.02 -25.00 -25.21
N PRO A 8 -39.77 -26.32 -25.21
CA PRO A 8 -38.68 -26.96 -24.45
C PRO A 8 -37.29 -26.37 -24.74
N LYS A 9 -37.09 -25.82 -25.95
CA LYS A 9 -35.85 -25.13 -26.35
C LYS A 9 -35.59 -23.87 -25.52
N ASN A 10 -36.61 -23.14 -25.09
CA ASN A 10 -36.46 -21.91 -24.31
C ASN A 10 -36.10 -22.20 -22.85
N GLU A 11 -36.62 -23.29 -22.27
CA GLU A 11 -36.24 -23.74 -20.91
C GLU A 11 -34.77 -24.17 -20.86
N LEU A 12 -34.31 -24.92 -21.86
CA LEU A 12 -32.91 -25.33 -22.00
C LEU A 12 -31.95 -24.13 -22.13
N ILE A 13 -32.34 -23.09 -22.89
CA ILE A 13 -31.54 -21.87 -23.04
C ILE A 13 -31.48 -21.09 -21.72
N ASP A 14 -32.59 -21.01 -20.99
CA ASP A 14 -32.63 -20.31 -19.70
C ASP A 14 -31.83 -21.04 -18.60
N GLU A 15 -31.86 -22.37 -18.58
CA GLU A 15 -31.02 -23.18 -17.69
C GLU A 15 -29.53 -23.04 -18.02
N GLN A 16 -29.16 -23.05 -19.30
CA GLN A 16 -27.78 -22.83 -19.73
C GLN A 16 -27.29 -21.42 -19.34
N ASN A 17 -28.14 -20.40 -19.44
CA ASN A 17 -27.83 -19.03 -19.04
C ASN A 17 -27.69 -18.89 -17.50
N LYS A 18 -28.55 -19.55 -16.72
CA LYS A 18 -28.43 -19.64 -15.25
C LYS A 18 -27.14 -20.35 -14.85
N MET A 19 -26.77 -21.44 -15.51
CA MET A 19 -25.51 -22.15 -15.28
C MET A 19 -24.28 -21.30 -15.61
N LYS A 20 -24.28 -20.58 -16.75
CA LYS A 20 -23.19 -19.66 -17.13
C LYS A 20 -23.03 -18.52 -16.12
N LYS A 21 -24.14 -17.94 -15.61
CA LYS A 21 -24.11 -16.92 -14.55
C LYS A 21 -23.55 -17.47 -13.23
N LYS A 22 -23.95 -18.68 -12.81
CA LYS A 22 -23.38 -19.35 -11.61
C LYS A 22 -21.88 -19.63 -11.76
N LYS A 23 -21.42 -20.11 -12.92
CA LYS A 23 -19.99 -20.35 -13.22
C LYS A 23 -19.18 -19.05 -13.19
N LYS A 24 -19.70 -17.94 -13.74
CA LYS A 24 -19.07 -16.61 -13.66
C LYS A 24 -18.96 -16.12 -12.21
N LYS A 25 -20.02 -16.22 -11.41
CA LYS A 25 -19.99 -15.84 -9.98
C LYS A 25 -18.97 -16.66 -9.18
N LYS A 26 -18.90 -17.98 -9.41
CA LYS A 26 -17.89 -18.86 -8.78
C LYS A 26 -16.46 -18.49 -9.17
N LYS A 27 -16.19 -18.16 -10.45
CA LYS A 27 -14.88 -17.67 -10.89
C LYS A 27 -14.49 -16.34 -10.23
N ILE A 28 -15.41 -15.39 -10.15
CA ILE A 28 -15.16 -14.09 -9.50
C ILE A 28 -14.88 -14.27 -8.00
N LYS A 29 -15.63 -15.13 -7.31
CA LYS A 29 -15.40 -15.44 -5.90
C LYS A 29 -14.02 -16.07 -5.69
N LYS A 30 -13.65 -17.07 -6.50
CA LYS A 30 -12.33 -17.73 -6.42
C LYS A 30 -11.17 -16.75 -6.65
N ILE A 31 -11.33 -15.80 -7.58
CA ILE A 31 -10.33 -14.76 -7.84
C ILE A 31 -10.24 -13.80 -6.66
N ASN A 32 -11.36 -13.32 -6.11
CA ASN A 32 -11.35 -12.45 -4.93
C ASN A 32 -10.73 -13.13 -3.71
N ASP A 33 -11.00 -14.42 -3.50
CA ASP A 33 -10.41 -15.20 -2.41
C ASP A 33 -8.89 -15.33 -2.59
N GLN A 34 -8.42 -15.49 -3.84
CA GLN A 34 -7.00 -15.58 -4.16
C GLN A 34 -6.28 -14.22 -4.03
N THR A 35 -6.94 -13.12 -4.44
CA THR A 35 -6.43 -11.76 -4.23
C THR A 35 -6.40 -11.40 -2.75
N LYS A 36 -7.41 -11.80 -1.98
CA LYS A 36 -7.44 -11.59 -0.53
C LYS A 36 -6.30 -12.34 0.17
N ARG A 37 -6.02 -13.59 -0.20
CA ARG A 37 -4.87 -14.35 0.30
C ARG A 37 -3.53 -13.69 -0.01
N LEU A 38 -3.37 -13.14 -1.22
CA LEU A 38 -2.15 -12.45 -1.63
C LEU A 38 -1.95 -11.12 -0.88
N ILE A 39 -3.05 -10.42 -0.60
CA ILE A 39 -3.06 -9.22 0.24
C ILE A 39 -2.74 -9.60 1.69
N ASP A 40 -3.37 -10.64 2.23
CA ASP A 40 -3.17 -11.10 3.61
C ASP A 40 -1.75 -11.64 3.82
N SER A 41 -1.12 -12.28 2.81
CA SER A 41 0.30 -12.68 2.86
C SER A 41 1.25 -11.47 2.84
N PHE A 42 0.85 -10.38 2.20
CA PHE A 42 1.63 -9.14 2.16
C PHE A 42 1.54 -8.35 3.48
N TYR A 43 0.49 -8.57 4.28
CA TYR A 43 0.25 -7.92 5.58
C TYR A 43 0.41 -8.87 6.78
N ALA A 44 0.88 -10.10 6.58
CA ALA A 44 1.07 -11.05 7.67
C ALA A 44 2.13 -10.52 8.65
N LYS A 45 1.69 -10.20 9.88
CA LYS A 45 2.55 -9.83 11.00
C LYS A 45 3.51 -10.99 11.29
N ASN A 46 4.82 -10.74 11.21
CA ASN A 46 5.79 -11.50 11.99
C ASN A 46 5.62 -11.06 13.45
N GLY A 47 4.82 -11.80 14.21
CA GLY A 47 4.65 -11.61 15.63
C GLY A 47 4.90 -12.92 16.36
N GLN A 48 6.07 -13.03 16.99
CA GLN A 48 6.24 -13.64 18.29
C GLN A 48 7.59 -13.22 18.87
N VAL A 49 7.57 -12.23 19.77
CA VAL A 49 8.45 -12.23 20.94
C VAL A 49 7.56 -11.87 22.12
N ASN A 50 7.26 -12.88 22.94
CA ASN A 50 6.72 -12.68 24.27
C ASN A 50 7.82 -12.02 25.10
N ASN A 51 7.51 -10.95 25.81
CA ASN A 51 8.24 -10.60 27.02
C ASN A 51 7.24 -10.04 28.03
N GLU A 52 6.84 -10.91 28.95
CA GLU A 52 6.35 -10.48 30.26
C GLU A 52 7.52 -9.86 31.02
N SER A 53 7.38 -8.63 31.48
CA SER A 53 7.92 -8.22 32.78
C SER A 53 7.21 -6.95 33.24
N THR A 54 6.32 -7.16 34.19
CA THR A 54 5.78 -6.15 35.10
C THR A 54 6.93 -5.53 35.88
N ILE A 55 7.10 -4.20 35.85
CA ILE A 55 7.92 -3.49 36.84
C ILE A 55 7.10 -2.35 37.43
N ILE A 56 6.82 -2.52 38.73
CA ILE A 56 6.20 -1.58 39.65
C ILE A 56 7.17 -0.42 39.88
N VAL A 57 6.73 0.82 39.63
CA VAL A 57 7.48 2.02 39.98
C VAL A 57 7.23 2.38 41.44
N LYS A 58 8.29 2.39 42.25
CA LYS A 58 8.37 3.23 43.46
C LYS A 58 9.70 3.97 43.49
N ASN A 59 9.59 5.29 43.59
CA ASN A 59 10.67 6.26 43.78
C ASN A 59 11.48 5.94 45.05
N GLN A 60 12.79 6.20 45.02
CA GLN A 60 13.42 7.26 45.82
C GLN A 60 14.93 7.38 45.54
N VAL A 61 15.34 8.63 45.34
CA VAL A 61 16.57 9.32 45.78
C VAL A 61 17.93 8.66 45.56
N GLY A 62 18.73 9.35 44.74
CA GLY A 62 20.15 9.60 45.03
C GLY A 62 21.13 8.54 44.54
N GLU A 63 21.58 8.68 43.29
CA GLU A 63 22.94 8.30 42.87
C GLU A 63 23.27 9.00 41.55
N ILE A 64 24.38 9.74 41.51
CA ILE A 64 24.93 10.33 40.29
C ILE A 64 25.40 9.16 39.43
N LYS A 65 24.56 8.72 38.48
CA LYS A 65 24.96 7.72 37.49
C LYS A 65 26.06 8.31 36.60
N PRO A 66 27.14 7.58 36.32
CA PRO A 66 28.13 8.03 35.36
C PRO A 66 27.44 8.23 34.01
N LYS A 67 27.65 9.39 33.40
CA LYS A 67 27.20 9.70 32.05
C LYS A 67 27.97 8.77 31.11
N VAL A 68 27.46 7.57 30.88
CA VAL A 68 27.96 6.69 29.82
C VAL A 68 27.74 7.49 28.53
N GLU A 69 28.81 8.04 27.98
CA GLU A 69 28.78 8.68 26.68
C GLU A 69 28.27 7.63 25.70
N LYS A 70 27.02 7.79 25.28
CA LYS A 70 26.42 6.90 24.31
C LYS A 70 27.22 7.04 23.03
N GLN A 71 27.81 5.93 22.60
CA GLN A 71 28.67 5.94 21.45
C GLN A 71 27.83 6.25 20.21
N THR A 72 28.31 7.19 19.40
CA THR A 72 27.71 7.49 18.10
C THR A 72 27.85 6.26 17.21
N VAL A 73 26.76 5.87 16.57
CA VAL A 73 26.76 4.77 15.60
C VAL A 73 27.67 5.16 14.44
N VAL A 74 28.53 4.24 14.01
CA VAL A 74 29.35 4.40 12.81
C VAL A 74 28.82 3.42 11.76
N ILE A 75 28.27 3.95 10.67
CA ILE A 75 27.73 3.17 9.54
C ILE A 75 28.57 3.51 8.31
N ASN A 76 29.47 2.61 7.92
CA ASN A 76 30.44 2.85 6.85
C ASN A 76 29.87 2.59 5.45
N ASP A 77 28.81 1.78 5.35
CA ASP A 77 28.22 1.30 4.09
C ASP A 77 26.86 1.95 3.79
N ILE A 78 26.48 3.02 4.50
CA ILE A 78 25.14 3.61 4.45
C ILE A 78 24.71 4.04 3.04
N ASP A 79 25.66 4.45 2.20
CA ASP A 79 25.42 4.87 0.82
C ASP A 79 24.96 3.72 -0.09
N THR A 80 25.20 2.46 0.33
CA THR A 80 24.75 1.26 -0.39
C THR A 80 23.32 0.85 -0.04
N TRP A 81 22.72 1.47 0.98
CA TRP A 81 21.46 0.99 1.56
C TRP A 81 20.23 1.21 0.66
N GLU A 82 20.30 2.11 -0.33
CA GLU A 82 19.20 2.40 -1.27
C GLU A 82 18.89 1.23 -2.24
N ASP A 83 19.90 0.39 -2.47
CA ASP A 83 19.83 -0.75 -3.38
C ASP A 83 19.50 -2.07 -2.68
N LEU A 84 19.48 -2.08 -1.35
CA LEU A 84 19.17 -3.28 -0.57
C LEU A 84 17.71 -3.73 -0.77
N GLU A 85 17.50 -5.02 -0.61
CA GLU A 85 16.14 -5.55 -0.49
C GLU A 85 15.49 -5.12 0.83
N GLU A 86 14.16 -5.10 0.86
CA GLU A 86 13.40 -4.59 2.00
C GLU A 86 13.73 -5.30 3.32
N GLY A 87 13.85 -6.64 3.29
CA GLY A 87 14.19 -7.42 4.47
C GLY A 87 15.56 -7.05 5.02
N GLU A 88 16.57 -7.03 4.14
CA GLU A 88 17.95 -6.71 4.51
C GLU A 88 18.06 -5.28 5.07
N LEU A 89 17.43 -4.30 4.42
CA LEU A 89 17.43 -2.92 4.92
C LEU A 89 16.82 -2.83 6.33
N PHE A 90 15.69 -3.50 6.56
CA PHE A 90 15.02 -3.44 7.86
C PHE A 90 15.78 -4.18 8.95
N ASP A 91 16.48 -5.26 8.61
CA ASP A 91 17.34 -5.96 9.56
C ASP A 91 18.56 -5.10 9.94
N LYS A 92 19.18 -4.42 8.96
CA LYS A 92 20.24 -3.43 9.24
C LYS A 92 19.74 -2.30 10.14
N ILE A 93 18.57 -1.71 9.84
CA ILE A 93 17.96 -0.65 10.67
C ILE A 93 17.71 -1.12 12.11
N LYS A 94 17.17 -2.33 12.29
CA LYS A 94 16.89 -2.88 13.63
C LYS A 94 18.16 -3.22 14.42
N SER A 95 19.28 -3.42 13.74
CA SER A 95 20.57 -3.71 14.38
C SER A 95 21.30 -2.46 14.89
N LEU A 96 20.82 -1.26 14.55
CA LEU A 96 21.39 0.00 15.02
C LEU A 96 21.28 0.09 16.54
N ASN A 97 22.37 0.51 17.20
CA ASN A 97 22.42 0.67 18.65
C ASN A 97 23.35 1.82 19.03
N GLY A 98 22.80 2.86 19.64
CA GLY A 98 23.52 4.07 20.05
C GLY A 98 22.85 5.35 19.56
N LEU A 99 23.66 6.42 19.45
CA LEU A 99 23.25 7.72 18.92
C LEU A 99 23.46 7.77 17.41
N ILE A 100 22.39 8.05 16.65
CA ILE A 100 22.41 8.20 15.20
C ILE A 100 22.54 9.69 14.87
N SER A 101 23.52 10.06 14.04
CA SER A 101 23.69 11.44 13.60
C SER A 101 22.60 11.88 12.61
N SER A 102 22.36 13.19 12.48
CA SER A 102 21.40 13.74 11.51
C SER A 102 21.66 13.28 10.06
N SER A 103 22.92 13.23 9.66
CA SER A 103 23.32 12.75 8.33
C SER A 103 22.92 11.29 8.12
N GLN A 104 23.19 10.43 9.10
CA GLN A 104 22.80 9.02 9.05
C GLN A 104 21.28 8.84 9.06
N MET A 105 20.56 9.59 9.89
CA MET A 105 19.09 9.54 9.90
C MET A 105 18.50 9.91 8.54
N TYR A 106 19.02 10.96 7.91
CA TYR A 106 18.61 11.36 6.56
C TYR A 106 18.90 10.26 5.53
N SER A 107 20.09 9.68 5.53
CA SER A 107 20.45 8.61 4.59
C SER A 107 19.63 7.33 4.81
N ILE A 108 19.38 6.93 6.06
CA ILE A 108 18.50 5.80 6.38
C ILE A 108 17.08 6.07 5.87
N TRP A 109 16.55 7.27 6.14
CA TRP A 109 15.22 7.66 5.69
C TRP A 109 15.11 7.67 4.17
N LYS A 110 16.12 8.20 3.47
CA LYS A 110 16.19 8.18 2.01
C LYS A 110 16.14 6.76 1.45
N SER A 111 16.91 5.83 2.02
CA SER A 111 16.89 4.41 1.62
C SER A 111 15.51 3.77 1.79
N VAL A 112 14.85 4.01 2.94
CA VAL A 112 13.49 3.50 3.19
C VAL A 112 12.47 4.14 2.24
N HIS A 113 12.61 5.44 1.99
CA HIS A 113 11.74 6.16 1.08
C HIS A 113 11.90 5.69 -0.38
N THR A 114 13.11 5.35 -0.82
CA THR A 114 13.36 4.73 -2.13
C THR A 114 12.63 3.40 -2.27
N LEU A 115 12.61 2.54 -1.24
CA LEU A 115 11.79 1.32 -1.25
C LEU A 115 10.29 1.61 -1.34
N MET A 116 9.81 2.60 -0.59
CA MET A 116 8.41 3.03 -0.64
C MET A 116 8.03 3.49 -2.06
N ARG A 117 8.90 4.25 -2.72
CA ARG A 117 8.71 4.69 -4.12
C ARG A 117 8.73 3.51 -5.09
N LYS A 118 9.65 2.54 -4.95
CA LYS A 118 9.65 1.31 -5.77
C LYS A 118 8.29 0.59 -5.72
N LYS A 119 7.64 0.56 -4.55
CA LYS A 119 6.30 -0.02 -4.35
C LYS A 119 5.16 0.69 -5.08
N TYR A 120 5.33 1.95 -5.50
CA TYR A 120 4.33 2.67 -6.28
C TYR A 120 4.16 2.06 -7.69
N PHE A 121 5.25 1.72 -8.37
CA PHE A 121 5.19 1.15 -9.73
C PHE A 121 4.39 -0.14 -9.78
N TYR A 122 4.55 -1.02 -8.80
CA TYR A 122 3.75 -2.25 -8.69
C TYR A 122 2.25 -1.97 -8.49
N ARG A 123 1.87 -0.89 -7.79
CA ARG A 123 0.45 -0.51 -7.62
C ARG A 123 -0.14 -0.02 -8.93
N GLU A 124 0.62 0.76 -9.69
CA GLU A 124 0.22 1.23 -11.01
C GLU A 124 -0.05 0.06 -11.96
N GLU A 125 0.87 -0.90 -12.05
CA GLU A 125 0.70 -2.11 -12.88
C GLU A 125 -0.52 -2.94 -12.46
N ASN A 126 -0.76 -3.07 -11.15
CA ASN A 126 -1.92 -3.76 -10.60
C ASN A 126 -3.23 -3.06 -10.99
N LEU A 127 -3.28 -1.73 -10.95
CA LEU A 127 -4.43 -0.94 -11.37
C LEU A 127 -4.66 -1.01 -12.88
N TRP A 128 -3.60 -1.00 -13.68
CA TRP A 128 -3.70 -1.21 -15.13
C TRP A 128 -4.27 -2.59 -15.46
N THR A 129 -3.76 -3.63 -14.80
CA THR A 129 -4.27 -5.00 -14.94
C THR A 129 -5.74 -5.09 -14.54
N PHE A 130 -6.14 -4.37 -13.50
CA PHE A 130 -7.54 -4.24 -13.11
C PHE A 130 -8.38 -3.51 -14.17
N CYS A 131 -7.87 -2.41 -14.74
CA CYS A 131 -8.47 -1.67 -15.85
C CYS A 131 -8.81 -2.59 -17.01
N GLU A 132 -7.83 -3.37 -17.48
CA GLU A 132 -7.98 -4.30 -18.61
C GLU A 132 -9.07 -5.34 -18.36
N LYS A 133 -9.09 -5.92 -17.16
CA LYS A 133 -10.08 -6.93 -16.77
C LYS A 133 -11.49 -6.35 -16.79
N ILE A 134 -11.69 -5.16 -16.22
CA ILE A 134 -13.01 -4.52 -16.18
C ILE A 134 -13.46 -4.08 -17.57
N ALA A 135 -12.58 -3.42 -18.33
CA ALA A 135 -12.84 -2.97 -19.69
C ALA A 135 -13.29 -4.13 -20.60
N LYS A 136 -12.57 -5.26 -20.54
CA LYS A 136 -12.94 -6.49 -21.26
C LYS A 136 -14.31 -7.02 -20.83
N SER A 137 -14.61 -6.99 -19.53
CA SER A 137 -15.90 -7.49 -19.01
C SER A 137 -17.10 -6.62 -19.41
N CYS A 138 -16.88 -5.31 -19.54
CA CYS A 138 -17.89 -4.32 -19.90
C CYS A 138 -17.93 -4.05 -21.42
N HIS A 139 -17.07 -4.71 -22.20
CA HIS A 139 -16.89 -4.47 -23.63
C HIS A 139 -16.65 -2.99 -23.94
N VAL A 140 -15.76 -2.37 -23.17
CA VAL A 140 -15.34 -0.97 -23.36
C VAL A 140 -14.37 -0.90 -24.56
N PRO A 141 -14.60 -0.01 -25.54
CA PRO A 141 -13.66 0.20 -26.64
C PRO A 141 -12.26 0.59 -26.14
N LYS A 142 -11.22 0.22 -26.90
CA LYS A 142 -9.81 0.46 -26.52
C LYS A 142 -9.55 1.95 -26.25
N GLU A 143 -10.02 2.83 -27.13
CA GLU A 143 -9.85 4.28 -27.01
C GLU A 143 -10.50 4.82 -25.73
N THR A 144 -11.76 4.46 -25.47
CA THR A 144 -12.47 4.86 -24.24
C THR A 144 -11.76 4.38 -22.98
N LYS A 145 -11.27 3.13 -22.96
CA LYS A 145 -10.49 2.58 -21.85
C LYS A 145 -9.23 3.41 -21.60
N VAL A 146 -8.47 3.69 -22.65
CA VAL A 146 -7.21 4.44 -22.56
C VAL A 146 -7.47 5.87 -22.05
N ASN A 147 -8.51 6.54 -22.54
CA ASN A 147 -8.90 7.87 -22.06
C ASN A 147 -9.31 7.88 -20.58
N ILE A 148 -10.09 6.88 -20.13
CA ILE A 148 -10.46 6.74 -18.72
C ILE A 148 -9.23 6.45 -17.86
N TRP A 149 -8.35 5.57 -18.34
CA TRP A 149 -7.11 5.23 -17.64
C TRP A 149 -6.25 6.47 -17.42
N TYR A 150 -5.96 7.25 -18.47
CA TYR A 150 -5.12 8.44 -18.33
C TYR A 150 -5.66 9.42 -17.30
N LYS A 151 -6.97 9.68 -17.30
CA LYS A 151 -7.58 10.58 -16.31
C LYS A 151 -7.41 10.07 -14.87
N VAL A 152 -7.62 8.77 -14.64
CA VAL A 152 -7.41 8.17 -13.31
C VAL A 152 -5.93 8.16 -12.93
N TYR A 153 -5.06 7.81 -13.88
CA TYR A 153 -3.62 7.71 -13.70
C TYR A 153 -3.01 9.04 -13.27
N TYR A 154 -3.27 10.12 -14.01
CA TYR A 154 -2.70 11.43 -13.69
C TYR A 154 -3.18 11.94 -12.33
N ASN A 155 -4.48 11.85 -12.03
CA ASN A 155 -4.99 12.31 -10.75
C ASN A 155 -4.47 11.47 -9.57
N MET A 156 -4.35 10.15 -9.75
CA MET A 156 -3.74 9.27 -8.74
C MET A 156 -2.27 9.60 -8.53
N LYS A 157 -1.53 9.84 -9.61
CA LYS A 157 -0.12 10.20 -9.57
C LYS A 157 0.09 11.50 -8.80
N GLU A 158 -0.70 12.53 -9.08
CA GLU A 158 -0.66 13.81 -8.35
C GLU A 158 -0.93 13.62 -6.85
N GLU A 159 -1.99 12.89 -6.48
CA GLU A 159 -2.29 12.59 -5.08
C GLU A 159 -1.18 11.80 -4.39
N THR A 160 -0.54 10.88 -5.11
CA THR A 160 0.57 10.08 -4.61
C THR A 160 1.83 10.92 -4.41
N ILE A 161 2.21 11.76 -5.37
CA ILE A 161 3.36 12.67 -5.28
C ILE A 161 3.18 13.65 -4.13
N LYS A 162 1.98 14.22 -3.97
CA LYS A 162 1.68 15.10 -2.85
C LYS A 162 1.84 14.39 -1.51
N THR A 163 1.25 13.19 -1.40
CA THR A 163 1.37 12.37 -0.18
C THR A 163 2.82 12.01 0.10
N GLU A 164 3.58 11.64 -0.92
CA GLU A 164 5.00 11.30 -0.81
C GLU A 164 5.83 12.48 -0.29
N LYS A 165 5.62 13.68 -0.84
CA LYS A 165 6.28 14.90 -0.37
C LYS A 165 5.97 15.19 1.10
N ASP A 166 4.70 15.10 1.48
CA ASP A 166 4.27 15.35 2.85
C ASP A 166 4.88 14.32 3.83
N GLU A 167 5.01 13.06 3.42
CA GLU A 167 5.66 12.01 4.21
C GLU A 167 7.17 12.22 4.31
N PHE A 168 7.84 12.53 3.18
CA PHE A 168 9.29 12.72 3.15
C PHE A 168 9.73 13.84 4.11
N ASN A 169 8.97 14.93 4.16
CA ASN A 169 9.27 16.10 5.00
C ASN A 169 9.20 15.83 6.50
N LYS A 170 8.61 14.71 6.94
CA LYS A 170 8.52 14.37 8.38
C LYS A 170 9.87 14.06 9.02
N ILE A 171 10.91 13.84 8.21
CA ILE A 171 12.27 13.63 8.70
C ILE A 171 12.92 14.92 9.23
N TYR A 172 12.46 16.11 8.79
CA TYR A 172 13.16 17.36 9.08
C TYR A 172 13.37 17.65 10.58
N PRO A 173 12.40 17.43 11.48
CA PRO A 173 12.65 17.58 12.92
C PRO A 173 13.82 16.74 13.43
N PHE A 174 13.97 15.50 12.96
CA PHE A 174 15.11 14.65 13.33
C PHE A 174 16.43 15.17 12.75
N VAL A 175 16.41 15.75 11.55
CA VAL A 175 17.62 16.32 10.93
C VAL A 175 18.06 17.58 11.69
N ASP A 176 17.11 18.44 12.05
CA ASP A 176 17.33 19.75 12.67
C ASP A 176 17.71 19.64 14.16
N ASP A 177 17.13 18.70 14.90
CA ASP A 177 17.34 18.54 16.36
C ASP A 177 18.70 17.88 16.72
N GLY A 178 19.42 17.35 15.73
CA GLY A 178 20.74 16.74 15.92
C GLY A 178 20.69 15.24 16.22
N PRO A 179 21.74 14.66 16.82
CA PRO A 179 21.82 13.22 17.07
C PRO A 179 20.66 12.70 17.93
N CYS A 180 20.10 11.57 17.53
CA CYS A 180 18.93 10.95 18.17
C CYS A 180 19.25 9.52 18.62
N GLU A 181 18.61 9.07 19.68
CA GLU A 181 18.67 7.67 20.09
C GLU A 181 18.06 6.77 19.02
N HIS A 182 18.77 5.66 18.72
CA HIS A 182 18.33 4.71 17.70
C HIS A 182 16.90 4.20 17.90
N ASP A 183 16.48 3.90 19.13
CA ASP A 183 15.16 3.37 19.44
C ASP A 183 14.04 4.37 19.12
N VAL A 184 14.26 5.65 19.43
CA VAL A 184 13.36 6.76 19.09
C VAL A 184 13.25 6.90 17.57
N PHE A 185 14.38 6.92 16.86
CA PHE A 185 14.41 7.06 15.41
C PHE A 185 13.79 5.85 14.68
N ILE A 186 14.13 4.63 15.10
CA ILE A 186 13.58 3.39 14.55
C ILE A 186 12.07 3.34 14.73
N LYS A 187 11.57 3.71 15.92
CA LYS A 187 10.13 3.76 16.19
C LYS A 187 9.43 4.72 15.23
N PHE A 188 9.95 5.95 15.09
CA PHE A 188 9.44 6.92 14.13
C PHE A 188 9.38 6.34 12.71
N LEU A 189 10.48 5.72 12.26
CA LEU A 189 10.59 5.19 10.90
C LEU A 189 9.55 4.11 10.61
N PHE A 190 9.34 3.16 11.54
CA PHE A 190 8.36 2.10 11.36
C PHE A 190 6.91 2.59 11.49
N ASP A 191 6.65 3.54 12.40
CA ASP A 191 5.34 4.18 12.52
C ASP A 191 4.97 4.91 11.22
N GLU A 192 5.91 5.64 10.62
CA GLU A 192 5.69 6.33 9.35
C GLU A 192 5.55 5.39 8.16
N LEU A 193 6.33 4.30 8.12
CA LEU A 193 6.16 3.27 7.11
C LEU A 193 4.74 2.66 7.15
N ASP A 194 4.20 2.40 8.34
CA ASP A 194 2.86 1.87 8.51
C ASP A 194 1.77 2.90 8.18
N ASN A 195 1.98 4.17 8.50
CA ASN A 195 1.09 5.26 8.09
C ASN A 195 1.06 5.42 6.56
N TRP A 196 2.21 5.43 5.91
CA TRP A 196 2.31 5.47 4.46
C TRP A 196 1.61 4.28 3.80
N LYS A 197 1.80 3.05 4.32
CA LYS A 197 1.11 1.86 3.81
C LYS A 197 -0.40 2.04 3.83
N LYS A 198 -0.96 2.60 4.91
CA LYS A 198 -2.40 2.89 5.05
C LYS A 198 -2.85 3.96 4.05
N LYS A 199 -2.12 5.07 3.94
CA LYS A 199 -2.43 6.15 2.99
C LYS A 199 -2.45 5.65 1.55
N MET A 200 -1.42 4.91 1.14
CA MET A 200 -1.33 4.37 -0.22
C MET A 200 -2.42 3.33 -0.51
N LYS A 201 -2.81 2.52 0.49
CA LYS A 201 -3.96 1.61 0.35
C LYS A 201 -5.27 2.37 0.13
N ASN A 202 -5.46 3.50 0.81
CA ASN A 202 -6.64 4.34 0.63
C ASN A 202 -6.68 4.98 -0.76
N ILE A 203 -5.55 5.52 -1.23
CA ILE A 203 -5.38 6.04 -2.60
C ILE A 203 -5.75 4.94 -3.62
N GLU A 204 -5.18 3.76 -3.47
CA GLU A 204 -5.45 2.62 -4.35
C GLU A 204 -6.94 2.24 -4.37
N ILE A 205 -7.58 2.12 -3.21
CA ILE A 205 -9.01 1.79 -3.10
C ILE A 205 -9.87 2.84 -3.80
N LYS A 206 -9.61 4.13 -3.53
CA LYS A 206 -10.31 5.28 -4.11
C LYS A 206 -10.22 5.25 -5.64
N TRP A 207 -9.01 5.19 -6.18
CA TRP A 207 -8.80 5.24 -7.63
C TRP A 207 -9.25 3.97 -8.34
N ARG A 208 -9.10 2.80 -7.72
CA ARG A 208 -9.67 1.55 -8.22
C ARG A 208 -11.20 1.64 -8.32
N HIS A 209 -11.85 2.23 -7.33
CA HIS A 209 -13.30 2.42 -7.34
C HIS A 209 -13.74 3.38 -8.45
N LEU A 210 -13.08 4.53 -8.57
CA LEU A 210 -13.35 5.51 -9.63
C LEU A 210 -13.13 4.92 -11.03
N LEU A 211 -12.05 4.17 -11.22
CA LEU A 211 -11.74 3.46 -12.46
C LEU A 211 -12.86 2.47 -12.83
N PHE A 212 -13.31 1.67 -11.85
CA PHE A 212 -14.41 0.74 -12.04
C PHE A 212 -15.71 1.44 -12.47
N LEU A 213 -16.09 2.52 -11.79
CA LEU A 213 -17.30 3.28 -12.12
C LEU A 213 -17.24 3.85 -13.55
N ASN A 214 -16.13 4.52 -13.89
CA ASN A 214 -15.96 5.12 -15.22
C ASN A 214 -16.01 4.05 -16.32
N LEU A 215 -15.34 2.91 -16.14
CA LEU A 215 -15.38 1.83 -17.13
C LEU A 215 -16.77 1.20 -17.25
N LYS A 216 -17.44 0.93 -16.13
CA LYS A 216 -18.76 0.27 -16.10
C LYS A 216 -19.86 1.12 -16.73
N PHE A 217 -19.80 2.44 -16.53
CA PHE A 217 -20.83 3.37 -17.00
C PHE A 217 -20.44 4.12 -18.28
N SER A 218 -19.28 3.82 -18.86
CA SER A 218 -18.78 4.43 -20.11
C SER A 218 -19.77 4.40 -21.27
N ARG A 219 -20.65 3.38 -21.34
CA ARG A 219 -21.68 3.24 -22.40
C ARG A 219 -23.02 3.91 -22.07
N ARG A 220 -23.26 4.29 -20.81
CA ARG A 220 -24.57 4.77 -20.32
C ARG A 220 -24.60 6.24 -19.93
N ARG A 221 -23.44 6.90 -19.84
CA ARG A 221 -23.35 8.25 -19.26
C ARG A 221 -22.35 9.11 -20.03
N ASN A 222 -22.86 10.22 -20.59
CA ASN A 222 -22.14 11.48 -20.77
C ASN A 222 -21.81 12.16 -19.41
N MET A 223 -21.70 11.42 -18.31
CA MET A 223 -21.24 11.99 -17.03
C MET A 223 -19.75 11.84 -16.93
N ILE A 224 -19.10 12.96 -17.15
CA ILE A 224 -17.72 13.19 -16.81
C ILE A 224 -17.67 13.35 -15.28
N LEU A 225 -17.62 12.24 -14.53
CA LEU A 225 -17.34 12.25 -13.07
C LEU A 225 -15.91 12.73 -12.74
N LEU A 226 -15.17 13.14 -13.77
CA LEU A 226 -13.82 13.71 -13.71
C LEU A 226 -13.79 15.21 -14.06
N ASN A 227 -14.93 15.84 -14.38
CA ASN A 227 -15.01 17.29 -14.61
C ASN A 227 -15.32 18.06 -13.30
N SER A 228 -15.48 17.34 -12.20
CA SER A 228 -15.85 17.90 -10.89
C SER A 228 -14.84 17.54 -9.79
N LEU A 229 -13.61 17.21 -10.17
CA LEU A 229 -12.48 16.98 -9.26
C LEU A 229 -11.38 17.99 -9.57
#